data_AF-A0A2H0Z6L7-F1
#
_entry.id   AF-A0A2H0Z6L7-F1
#
_cell.length_a   1.000
_cell.length_b   1.000
_cell.length_c   1.000
_cell.angle_alpha   90.00
_cell.angle_beta   90.00
_cell.angle_gamma   90.00
#
_symmetry.space_group_name_H-M   'P 1'
#
loop_
_entity.id
_entity.type
_entity.pdbx_description
1 polymer ?
#
loop_
_entity_poly.entity_id
_entity_poly.type
_entity_poly.pdbx_seq_one_letter_code
_entity_poly.pdbx_strand_id
1 'polypeptide(L)'
;ASHVLEHLDSFHKTITELYRILKPNGLLIVYVPFFLNTKYFGEPDHKIPFSIRSFDNYEFIGNRQLKFYEKWKLNHRTNYEGKASFEVLERRFITSHFAPLKWFDPILNLEPVMYERLFAGIFSPEEVYFKLRVVKN
;
A
#
# COMPACT_ATOMS: atom_id res chain seq x y z
N ALA A 1 0.29 8.90 14.03
CA ALA A 1 0.94 7.62 14.38
C ALA A 1 1.33 6.90 13.09
N SER A 2 2.45 6.17 13.09
CA SER A 2 2.90 5.29 12.00
C SER A 2 3.07 3.88 12.55
N HIS A 3 3.15 2.86 11.69
CA HIS A 3 3.30 1.46 12.12
C HIS A 3 2.19 0.99 13.07
N VAL A 4 0.94 1.30 12.70
CA VAL A 4 -0.25 0.92 13.48
C VAL A 4 -1.16 -0.03 12.70
N LEU A 5 -1.24 0.12 11.38
CA LEU A 5 -2.26 -0.60 10.60
C LEU A 5 -2.02 -2.11 10.58
N GLU A 6 -0.77 -2.53 10.65
CA GLU A 6 -0.32 -3.92 10.71
C GLU A 6 -0.74 -4.63 12.00
N HIS A 7 -1.02 -3.89 13.08
CA HIS A 7 -1.46 -4.44 14.38
C HIS A 7 -2.99 -4.55 14.51
N LEU A 8 -3.75 -4.03 13.55
CA LEU A 8 -5.20 -4.03 13.60
C LEU A 8 -5.78 -5.37 13.17
N ASP A 9 -7.02 -5.66 13.60
CA ASP A 9 -7.64 -6.97 13.35
C ASP A 9 -8.30 -7.08 11.96
N SER A 10 -8.63 -5.94 11.34
CA SER A 10 -9.32 -5.94 10.05
C SER A 10 -8.92 -4.76 9.19
N PHE A 11 -8.27 -5.06 8.07
CA PHE A 11 -7.92 -4.07 7.06
C PHE A 11 -9.17 -3.36 6.53
N HIS A 12 -10.20 -4.10 6.11
CA HIS A 12 -11.40 -3.52 5.50
C HIS A 12 -12.17 -2.59 6.46
N LYS A 13 -12.41 -3.02 7.70
CA LYS A 13 -13.11 -2.19 8.69
C LYS A 13 -12.32 -0.92 8.98
N THR A 14 -11.00 -1.05 9.15
CA THR A 14 -10.11 0.08 9.41
C THR A 14 -10.11 1.08 8.26
N ILE A 15 -9.86 0.62 7.03
CA ILE A 15 -9.77 1.52 5.86
C ILE A 15 -11.12 2.21 5.59
N THR A 16 -12.23 1.51 5.80
CA THR A 16 -13.57 2.11 5.66
C THR A 16 -13.84 3.16 6.73
N GLU A 17 -13.39 2.94 7.96
CA GLU A 17 -13.53 3.93 9.03
C GLU A 17 -12.62 5.15 8.81
N LEU A 18 -11.38 4.95 8.38
CA LEU A 18 -10.48 6.02 7.97
C LEU A 18 -11.08 6.85 6.82
N TYR A 19 -11.67 6.19 5.82
CA TYR A 19 -12.43 6.86 4.77
C TYR A 19 -13.59 7.68 5.33
N ARG A 20 -14.35 7.13 6.29
CA ARG A 20 -15.51 7.82 6.90
C ARG A 20 -15.08 9.10 7.61
N ILE A 21 -14.01 9.08 8.42
CA ILE A 21 -13.59 10.22 9.24
C ILE A 21 -12.80 11.28 8.48
N LEU A 22 -12.07 10.91 7.43
CA LEU A 22 -11.29 11.86 6.64
C LEU A 22 -12.21 12.81 5.87
N LYS A 23 -11.95 14.11 5.90
CA LYS A 23 -12.68 15.08 5.08
C LYS A 23 -12.52 14.79 3.56
N PRO A 24 -13.42 15.27 2.69
CA PRO A 24 -13.18 15.24 1.24
C PRO A 24 -11.80 15.79 0.90
N ASN A 25 -11.08 15.12 -0.02
CA ASN A 25 -9.68 15.40 -0.38
C ASN A 25 -8.66 15.24 0.78
N GLY A 26 -9.06 14.67 1.91
CA GLY A 26 -8.17 14.33 3.01
C GLY A 26 -7.11 13.32 2.58
N LEU A 27 -5.91 13.44 3.16
CA LEU A 27 -4.79 12.54 2.88
C LEU A 27 -4.70 11.46 3.95
N LEU A 28 -4.57 10.21 3.49
CA LEU A 28 -4.15 9.08 4.30
C LEU A 28 -2.71 8.73 3.91
N ILE A 29 -1.80 8.85 4.88
CA ILE A 29 -0.39 8.51 4.72
C ILE A 29 -0.11 7.26 5.55
N VAL A 30 0.45 6.23 4.91
CA VAL A 30 0.67 4.91 5.52
C VAL A 30 2.14 4.54 5.41
N TYR A 31 2.71 4.11 6.53
CA TYR A 31 4.01 3.47 6.64
C TYR A 31 3.82 2.19 7.45
N VAL A 32 4.20 1.07 6.85
CA VAL A 32 4.01 -0.29 7.39
C VAL A 32 5.14 -1.20 6.92
N PRO A 33 5.53 -2.21 7.71
CA PRO A 33 6.50 -3.22 7.29
C PRO A 33 6.02 -3.95 6.04
N PHE A 34 6.93 -4.21 5.11
CA PHE A 34 6.63 -5.05 3.96
C PHE A 34 6.56 -6.52 4.39
N PHE A 35 5.54 -7.25 3.93
CA PHE A 35 5.22 -8.58 4.45
C PHE A 35 6.30 -9.66 4.25
N LEU A 36 7.23 -9.48 3.30
CA LEU A 36 8.36 -10.41 3.10
C LEU A 36 9.61 -10.00 3.88
N ASN A 37 9.58 -8.91 4.65
CA ASN A 37 10.74 -8.43 5.37
C ASN A 37 10.77 -8.94 6.81
N THR A 38 11.97 -9.12 7.36
CA THR A 38 12.16 -9.50 8.76
C THR A 38 11.54 -8.50 9.73
N LYS A 39 11.41 -7.22 9.36
CA LYS A 39 10.69 -6.20 10.12
C LYS A 39 9.22 -6.55 10.36
N TYR A 40 8.56 -7.23 9.41
CA TYR A 40 7.20 -7.73 9.62
C TYR A 40 7.19 -8.93 10.59
N PHE A 41 8.08 -9.90 10.40
CA PHE A 41 8.07 -11.13 11.22
C PHE A 41 8.76 -10.99 12.59
N GLY A 42 9.54 -9.93 12.79
CA GLY A 42 10.28 -9.68 14.03
C GLY A 42 9.40 -9.17 15.18
N GLU A 43 8.16 -8.79 14.89
CA GLU A 43 7.17 -8.35 15.86
C GLU A 43 5.98 -9.34 15.84
N PRO A 44 5.86 -10.22 16.84
CA PRO A 44 4.82 -11.25 16.88
C PRO A 44 3.38 -10.72 16.85
N ASP A 45 3.16 -9.46 17.25
CA ASP A 45 1.84 -8.83 17.28
C ASP A 45 1.39 -8.25 15.91
N HIS A 46 2.20 -8.38 14.85
CA HIS A 46 1.76 -8.04 13.51
C HIS A 46 0.74 -9.06 12.97
N LYS A 47 -0.39 -8.54 12.47
CA LYS A 47 -1.55 -9.33 12.02
C LYS A 47 -1.84 -9.17 10.53
N ILE A 48 -1.70 -7.95 10.01
CA ILE A 48 -2.06 -7.64 8.62
C ILE A 48 -0.79 -7.51 7.77
N PRO A 49 -0.57 -8.40 6.79
CA PRO A 49 0.55 -8.27 5.86
C PRO A 49 0.30 -7.18 4.83
N PHE A 50 1.30 -6.33 4.58
CA PHE A 50 1.25 -5.27 3.59
C PHE A 50 2.20 -5.49 2.41
N SER A 51 1.67 -5.27 1.20
CA SER A 51 2.39 -5.28 -0.07
C SER A 51 2.09 -3.99 -0.85
N ILE A 52 2.81 -3.72 -1.94
CA ILE A 52 2.59 -2.53 -2.80
C ILE A 52 1.17 -2.49 -3.41
N ARG A 53 0.45 -3.61 -3.34
CA ARG A 53 -0.90 -3.80 -3.88
C ARG A 53 -1.99 -3.83 -2.82
N SER A 54 -1.67 -3.68 -1.53
CA SER A 54 -2.66 -3.78 -0.44
C SER A 54 -3.87 -2.85 -0.61
N PHE A 55 -3.69 -1.70 -1.27
CA PHE A 55 -4.76 -0.73 -1.52
C PHE A 55 -5.41 -0.83 -2.91
N ASP A 56 -4.98 -1.75 -3.79
CA ASP A 56 -5.48 -1.85 -5.18
C ASP A 56 -7.01 -1.96 -5.25
N ASN A 57 -7.62 -2.69 -4.32
CA ASN A 57 -9.09 -2.89 -4.30
C ASN A 57 -9.88 -1.64 -3.90
N TYR A 58 -9.24 -0.66 -3.27
CA TYR A 58 -9.86 0.60 -2.83
C TYR A 58 -9.50 1.76 -3.76
N GLU A 59 -8.71 1.51 -4.79
CA GLU A 59 -8.22 2.54 -5.70
C GLU A 59 -9.35 3.07 -6.59
N PHE A 60 -9.48 4.39 -6.63
CA PHE A 60 -10.26 5.11 -7.63
C PHE A 60 -9.40 5.28 -8.89
N ILE A 61 -9.79 4.59 -9.96
CA ILE A 61 -9.05 4.60 -11.23
C ILE A 61 -9.32 5.90 -12.02
N GLY A 62 -10.54 6.44 -11.92
CA GLY A 62 -10.97 7.57 -12.73
C GLY A 62 -10.71 7.33 -14.22
N ASN A 63 -10.10 8.31 -14.89
CA ASN A 63 -9.72 8.24 -16.31
C ASN A 63 -8.23 7.90 -16.52
N ARG A 64 -7.53 7.39 -15.49
CA ARG A 64 -6.09 7.10 -15.60
C ARG A 64 -5.84 5.97 -16.59
N GLN A 65 -4.81 6.14 -17.42
CA GLN A 65 -4.29 5.05 -18.26
C GLN A 65 -3.65 3.98 -17.37
N LEU A 66 -4.22 2.77 -17.40
CA LEU A 66 -3.74 1.63 -16.64
C LEU A 66 -2.61 0.91 -17.38
N LYS A 67 -1.58 0.50 -16.65
CA LYS A 67 -0.58 -0.44 -17.17
C LYS A 67 -1.24 -1.78 -17.46
N PHE A 68 -0.65 -2.59 -18.35
CA PHE A 68 -1.24 -3.86 -18.76
C PHE A 68 -1.56 -4.78 -17.56
N TYR A 69 -0.66 -4.81 -16.56
CA TYR A 69 -0.80 -5.61 -15.34
C TYR A 69 -1.80 -5.03 -14.33
N GLU A 70 -2.36 -3.83 -14.57
CA GLU A 70 -3.39 -3.21 -13.73
C GLU A 70 -4.78 -3.34 -14.33
N LYS A 71 -4.91 -3.74 -15.61
CA LYS A 71 -6.20 -3.85 -16.31
C LYS A 71 -7.19 -4.79 -15.62
N TRP A 72 -6.71 -5.75 -14.82
CA TRP A 72 -7.58 -6.62 -14.02
C TRP A 72 -8.52 -5.84 -13.08
N LYS A 73 -8.10 -4.64 -12.63
CA LYS A 73 -8.88 -3.74 -11.75
C LYS A 73 -10.16 -3.22 -12.41
N LEU A 74 -10.24 -3.21 -13.74
CA LEU A 74 -11.44 -2.79 -14.48
C LEU A 74 -12.60 -3.77 -14.30
N ASN A 75 -12.29 -5.05 -14.08
CA ASN A 75 -13.27 -6.13 -14.03
C ASN A 75 -13.48 -6.67 -12.61
N HIS A 76 -12.65 -6.27 -11.65
CA HIS A 76 -12.65 -6.82 -10.29
C HIS A 76 -12.45 -5.72 -9.26
N ARG A 77 -13.54 -5.31 -8.60
CA ARG A 77 -13.47 -4.61 -7.32
C ARG A 77 -13.89 -5.57 -6.22
N THR A 78 -13.01 -5.79 -5.25
CA THR A 78 -13.26 -6.67 -4.11
C THR A 78 -13.17 -5.93 -2.77
N ASN A 79 -13.38 -4.61 -2.74
CA ASN A 79 -13.52 -3.85 -1.50
C ASN A 79 -14.83 -4.18 -0.74
N TYR A 80 -15.34 -5.41 -0.89
CA TYR A 80 -16.55 -5.93 -0.27
C TYR A 80 -17.78 -5.08 -0.53
N GLU A 81 -17.90 -4.54 -1.76
CA GLU A 81 -18.97 -3.61 -2.16
C GLU A 81 -19.01 -2.32 -1.31
N GLY A 82 -17.94 -2.03 -0.56
CA GLY A 82 -17.83 -0.85 0.28
C GLY A 82 -17.73 0.45 -0.52
N LYS A 83 -18.13 1.56 0.12
CA LYS A 83 -18.05 2.91 -0.47
C LYS A 83 -16.66 3.53 -0.43
N ALA A 84 -15.75 2.95 0.35
CA ALA A 84 -14.41 3.50 0.55
C ALA A 84 -13.63 3.50 -0.77
N SER A 85 -13.16 4.70 -1.16
CA SER A 85 -12.48 4.92 -2.42
C SER A 85 -11.38 5.97 -2.27
N PHE A 86 -10.19 5.66 -2.78
CA PHE A 86 -9.00 6.51 -2.66
C PHE A 86 -8.28 6.65 -3.99
N GLU A 87 -7.86 7.87 -4.31
CA GLU A 87 -6.88 8.12 -5.36
C GLU A 87 -5.48 7.81 -4.81
N VAL A 88 -4.73 6.92 -5.46
CA VAL A 88 -3.35 6.62 -5.08
C VAL A 88 -2.44 7.69 -5.68
N LEU A 89 -1.96 8.60 -4.84
CA LEU A 89 -1.03 9.67 -5.26
C LEU A 89 0.41 9.15 -5.36
N GLU A 90 0.79 8.27 -4.44
CA GLU A 90 2.12 7.68 -4.38
C GLU A 90 2.04 6.32 -3.69
N ARG A 91 2.78 5.35 -4.23
CA ARG A 91 3.10 4.10 -3.55
C ARG A 91 4.53 3.74 -3.88
N ARG A 92 5.30 3.33 -2.89
CA ARG A 92 6.70 2.93 -3.09
C ARG A 92 7.18 2.05 -1.95
N PHE A 93 8.22 1.29 -2.24
CA PHE A 93 9.04 0.64 -1.24
C PHE A 93 10.03 1.61 -0.61
N ILE A 94 10.40 1.31 0.63
CA ILE A 94 11.57 1.87 1.32
C ILE A 94 12.48 0.67 1.58
N THR A 95 13.66 0.64 0.97
CA THR A 95 14.62 -0.44 1.12
C THR A 95 15.14 -0.51 2.53
N SER A 96 15.52 0.64 3.10
CA SER A 96 15.97 0.74 4.47
C SER A 96 15.86 2.16 5.01
N HIS A 97 15.71 2.30 6.33
CA HIS A 97 15.94 3.59 6.99
C HIS A 97 17.42 3.91 7.19
N PHE A 98 18.30 2.93 7.07
CA PHE A 98 19.75 3.11 7.15
C PHE A 98 20.29 3.73 5.86
N ALA A 99 20.85 4.94 5.96
CA ALA A 99 21.22 5.75 4.79
C ALA A 99 22.13 5.02 3.76
N PRO A 100 23.13 4.21 4.16
CA PRO A 100 23.95 3.44 3.21
C PRO A 100 23.20 2.37 2.40
N LEU A 101 21.96 2.02 2.76
CA LEU A 101 21.14 1.04 2.04
C LEU A 101 20.00 1.68 1.24
N LYS A 102 19.78 3.00 1.41
CA LYS A 102 18.73 3.77 0.70
C LYS A 102 18.98 3.99 -0.79
N TRP A 103 20.23 3.89 -1.25
CA TRP A 103 20.57 4.20 -2.64
C TRP A 103 19.86 3.29 -3.66
N PHE A 104 19.33 2.15 -3.23
CA PHE A 104 18.61 1.21 -4.08
C PHE A 104 17.11 1.56 -4.22
N ASP A 105 16.57 2.47 -3.41
CA ASP A 105 15.17 2.94 -3.47
C ASP A 105 14.71 3.34 -4.88
N PRO A 106 15.46 4.15 -5.66
CA PRO A 106 14.99 4.59 -6.97
C PRO A 106 14.83 3.43 -7.95
N ILE A 107 15.69 2.41 -7.86
CA ILE A 107 15.70 1.27 -8.78
C ILE A 107 14.49 0.36 -8.52
N LEU A 108 14.21 0.02 -7.26
CA LEU A 108 13.03 -0.77 -6.89
C LEU A 108 11.73 -0.12 -7.37
N ASN A 109 11.68 1.20 -7.26
CA ASN A 109 10.47 1.98 -7.44
C ASN A 109 10.22 2.44 -8.88
N LEU A 110 11.07 2.05 -9.84
CA LEU A 110 10.77 2.23 -11.27
C LEU A 110 9.50 1.47 -11.68
N GLU A 111 9.39 0.21 -11.26
CA GLU A 111 8.22 -0.64 -11.49
C GLU A 111 7.94 -1.50 -10.24
N PRO A 112 7.42 -0.91 -9.16
CA PRO A 112 7.40 -1.57 -7.85
C PRO A 112 6.48 -2.80 -7.83
N VAL A 113 5.41 -2.83 -8.64
CA VAL A 113 4.54 -4.02 -8.77
C VAL A 113 5.28 -5.20 -9.42
N MET A 114 6.08 -4.94 -10.46
CA MET A 114 6.85 -5.98 -11.13
C MET A 114 8.03 -6.41 -10.26
N TYR A 115 8.66 -5.47 -9.58
CA TYR A 115 9.69 -5.73 -8.61
C TYR A 115 9.20 -6.65 -7.48
N GLU A 116 8.05 -6.36 -6.86
CA GLU A 116 7.43 -7.21 -5.84
C GLU A 116 7.25 -8.64 -6.36
N ARG A 117 6.72 -8.76 -7.57
CA ARG A 117 6.38 -10.05 -8.18
C ARG A 117 7.60 -10.92 -8.51
N LEU A 118 8.73 -10.31 -8.87
CA LEU A 118 9.86 -11.03 -9.46
C LEU A 118 11.10 -11.09 -8.57
N PHE A 119 11.32 -10.08 -7.71
CA PHE A 119 12.61 -9.86 -7.05
C PHE A 119 12.54 -9.64 -5.54
N ALA A 120 11.37 -9.35 -4.98
CA ALA A 120 11.25 -9.02 -3.56
C ALA A 120 11.60 -10.17 -2.59
N GLY A 121 11.62 -11.42 -3.06
CA GLY A 121 12.14 -12.56 -2.29
C GLY A 121 13.66 -12.63 -2.21
N ILE A 122 14.38 -11.96 -3.13
CA ILE A 122 15.86 -11.94 -3.17
C ILE A 122 16.38 -10.72 -2.41
N PHE A 123 15.78 -9.55 -2.66
CA PHE A 123 16.06 -8.33 -1.95
C PHE A 123 14.73 -7.85 -1.38
N SER A 124 14.53 -7.91 -0.07
CA SER A 124 13.24 -7.58 0.53
C SER A 124 13.28 -6.15 1.10
N PRO A 125 12.49 -5.19 0.58
CA PRO A 125 12.44 -3.85 1.15
C PRO A 125 11.89 -3.87 2.56
N GLU A 126 12.31 -2.95 3.43
CA GLU A 126 11.86 -2.88 4.83
C GLU A 126 10.38 -2.49 4.96
N GLU A 127 9.92 -1.51 4.18
CA GLU A 127 8.58 -0.94 4.32
C GLU A 127 7.89 -0.69 2.98
N VAL A 128 6.57 -0.58 3.07
CA VAL A 128 5.73 -0.02 2.01
C VAL A 128 5.15 1.30 2.48
N TYR A 129 5.22 2.29 1.60
CA TYR A 129 4.62 3.60 1.80
C TYR A 129 3.45 3.81 0.84
N PHE A 130 2.37 4.41 1.36
CA PHE A 130 1.26 4.90 0.55
C PHE A 130 0.91 6.34 0.91
N LYS A 131 0.63 7.13 -0.12
CA LYS A 131 -0.05 8.43 -0.01
C LYS A 131 -1.34 8.36 -0.81
N LEU A 132 -2.45 8.42 -0.10
CA LEU A 132 -3.78 8.22 -0.65
C LEU A 132 -4.63 9.47 -0.41
N ARG A 133 -5.39 9.90 -1.41
CA ARG A 133 -6.39 10.97 -1.27
C ARG A 133 -7.78 10.38 -1.24
N VAL A 134 -8.59 10.77 -0.26
CA VAL A 134 -9.99 10.36 -0.16
C VAL A 134 -10.81 10.96 -1.29
N VAL A 135 -11.55 10.09 -1.99
CA VAL A 135 -12.53 10.47 -3.01
C VAL A 135 -13.93 10.30 -2.42
N LYS A 136 -14.50 11.42 -1.97
CA LYS A 136 -15.89 11.51 -1.48
C LYS A 136 -16.71 12.26 -2.52
N ASN A 137 -17.80 11.63 -2.95
CA ASN A 137 -18.83 12.26 -3.77
C ASN A 137 -19.87 12.91 -2.86
#